data_AF-A0A914R661-F1
#
_entry.id   AF-A0A914R661-F1
#
_cell.length_a   1.000
_cell.length_b   1.000
_cell.length_c   1.000
_cell.angle_alpha   90.00
_cell.angle_beta   90.00
_cell.angle_gamma   90.00
#
_symmetry.space_group_name_H-M   'P 1'
#
loop_
_entity.id
_entity.type
_entity.pdbx_description
1 polymer ?
#
loop_
_entity_poly.entity_id
_entity_poly.type
_entity_poly.pdbx_seq_one_letter_code
_entity_poly.pdbx_strand_id
1 'polypeptide(L)'
;MLISTSKSLFSSLIISTRNTSNLFIGKNVRLRNYHNKFPLAGIKVTVLKEPFNSQLIPKLFENFGAEITIFCDTSNIKKQSIDLNLTNSDFVKAEVFGTKVTPKKYIEAGEREIDLSVDGDLNVLKKYAIKSDIFINLENKRFGEIGFNPEEIIKLNPKLIFANISNFNQTNSKFVFVKENMNEEYLELLHQNSKTLFTLGEISCFTKILLTLFNKQNSGKGQILNLSISDSLLHLNRLTSPLLLSIPNAFDRFYLTKDKKVFSLCLPTINDQQKFLKNLNLTNSKEMSAKIAEFDLSELNMFLKGSLCVCIC
;
A
#
# COMPACT_ATOMS: atom_id res chain seq x y z
N MET A 1 -3.95 9.96 -68.48
CA MET A 1 -2.82 9.07 -68.80
C MET A 1 -2.13 8.73 -67.49
N LEU A 2 -2.13 7.44 -67.15
CA LEU A 2 -1.44 6.73 -66.04
C LEU A 2 -1.79 7.01 -64.56
N ILE A 3 -2.22 5.89 -63.97
CA ILE A 3 -2.46 5.48 -62.58
C ILE A 3 -1.20 5.61 -61.70
N SER A 4 -1.34 5.92 -60.39
CA SER A 4 -0.75 5.12 -59.28
C SER A 4 -0.97 5.73 -57.88
N THR A 5 -1.53 4.89 -57.01
CA THR A 5 -1.67 5.01 -55.55
C THR A 5 -0.47 4.41 -54.80
N SER A 6 -0.05 4.99 -53.66
CA SER A 6 0.48 4.24 -52.49
C SER A 6 0.56 5.18 -51.27
N LYS A 7 -0.22 5.00 -50.19
CA LYS A 7 -0.11 4.01 -49.09
C LYS A 7 1.18 4.06 -48.26
N SER A 8 0.97 4.44 -46.99
CA SER A 8 1.69 4.13 -45.74
C SER A 8 3.08 3.49 -45.80
N LEU A 9 4.07 4.15 -45.20
CA LEU A 9 5.25 3.52 -44.60
C LEU A 9 5.70 4.31 -43.34
N PHE A 10 4.93 4.19 -42.25
CA PHE A 10 5.53 4.20 -40.91
C PHE A 10 5.78 2.75 -40.52
N SER A 11 6.75 2.14 -41.18
CA SER A 11 7.30 0.85 -40.82
C SER A 11 8.17 1.02 -39.58
N SER A 12 7.67 0.48 -38.46
CA SER A 12 8.45 -0.19 -37.41
C SER A 12 9.84 0.40 -37.12
N LEU A 13 9.92 1.23 -36.08
CA LEU A 13 11.15 1.39 -35.33
C LEU A 13 11.45 0.04 -34.66
N ILE A 14 12.19 -0.82 -35.37
CA ILE A 14 12.76 -2.03 -34.82
C ILE A 14 13.85 -1.58 -33.86
N ILE A 15 13.54 -1.55 -32.57
CA ILE A 15 14.56 -1.55 -31.53
C ILE A 15 15.22 -2.93 -31.57
N SER A 16 16.24 -3.05 -32.41
CA SER A 16 17.18 -4.17 -32.38
C SER A 16 18.12 -3.94 -31.20
N THR A 17 17.78 -4.51 -30.04
CA THR A 17 18.74 -4.65 -28.93
C THR A 17 19.77 -5.71 -29.31
N ARG A 18 20.82 -5.30 -30.01
CA ARG A 18 21.93 -6.15 -30.46
C ARG A 18 22.85 -6.67 -29.34
N ASN A 19 22.41 -6.72 -28.09
CA ASN A 19 23.17 -7.36 -27.01
C ASN A 19 22.23 -7.98 -25.97
N THR A 20 21.64 -9.13 -26.33
CA THR A 20 20.91 -10.02 -25.41
C THR A 20 21.66 -11.34 -25.24
N SER A 21 23.00 -11.31 -25.20
CA SER A 21 23.77 -12.46 -24.74
C SER A 21 23.53 -12.61 -23.24
N ASN A 22 22.73 -13.60 -22.87
CA ASN A 22 22.49 -14.15 -21.53
C ASN A 22 21.19 -13.71 -20.83
N LEU A 23 20.06 -13.64 -21.54
CA LEU A 23 18.77 -13.81 -20.85
C LEU A 23 18.48 -15.33 -20.74
N PHE A 24 18.68 -15.91 -19.56
CA PHE A 24 18.28 -17.29 -19.28
C PHE A 24 16.75 -17.36 -19.20
N ILE A 25 16.13 -17.70 -20.32
CA ILE A 25 14.70 -18.02 -20.38
C ILE A 25 14.58 -19.50 -20.01
N GLY A 26 14.09 -19.78 -18.80
CA GLY A 26 13.82 -21.15 -18.37
C GLY A 26 12.87 -21.87 -19.34
N LYS A 27 12.98 -23.20 -19.44
CA LYS A 27 12.26 -24.05 -20.43
C LYS A 27 10.73 -23.88 -20.45
N ASN A 28 10.15 -23.25 -19.44
CA ASN A 28 8.72 -23.01 -19.26
C ASN A 28 8.31 -21.52 -19.27
N VAL A 29 9.24 -20.60 -19.56
CA VAL A 29 8.94 -19.16 -19.58
C VAL A 29 8.31 -18.79 -20.92
N ARG A 30 6.98 -18.58 -20.91
CA ARG A 30 6.29 -18.01 -22.06
C ARG A 30 6.60 -16.52 -22.13
N LEU A 31 7.33 -16.10 -23.15
CA LEU A 31 7.46 -14.68 -23.49
C LEU A 31 6.07 -14.15 -23.81
N ARG A 32 5.57 -13.21 -22.98
CA ARG A 32 4.34 -12.49 -23.32
C ARG A 32 4.66 -11.57 -24.49
N ASN A 33 3.79 -11.57 -25.49
CA ASN A 33 3.84 -10.56 -26.55
C ASN A 33 3.85 -9.17 -25.90
N TYR A 34 4.80 -8.33 -26.33
CA TYR A 34 5.02 -6.96 -25.85
C TYR A 34 3.75 -6.08 -25.91
N HIS A 35 2.73 -6.52 -26.64
CA HIS A 35 1.43 -5.87 -26.74
C HIS A 35 0.59 -5.89 -25.45
N ASN A 36 0.86 -6.78 -24.49
CA ASN A 36 0.24 -6.68 -23.16
C ASN A 36 1.05 -5.71 -22.29
N LYS A 37 0.83 -4.40 -22.49
CA LYS A 37 1.47 -3.32 -21.71
C LYS A 37 1.26 -3.44 -20.20
N PHE A 38 0.25 -4.17 -19.76
CA PHE A 38 -0.14 -4.25 -18.36
C PHE A 38 -0.28 -5.70 -17.87
N PRO A 39 0.32 -6.05 -16.71
CA PRO A 39 0.40 -7.44 -16.25
C PRO A 39 -0.94 -8.06 -15.85
N LEU A 40 -1.94 -7.23 -15.50
CA LEU A 40 -3.30 -7.63 -15.12
C LEU A 40 -4.35 -7.32 -16.19
N ALA A 41 -3.93 -7.06 -17.43
CA ALA A 41 -4.86 -6.88 -18.55
C ALA A 41 -5.84 -8.06 -18.66
N GLY A 42 -7.13 -7.76 -18.63
CA GLY A 42 -8.21 -8.75 -18.70
C GLY A 42 -8.65 -9.35 -17.35
N ILE A 43 -7.99 -8.99 -16.25
CA ILE A 43 -8.43 -9.35 -14.89
C ILE A 43 -9.55 -8.41 -14.46
N LYS A 44 -10.67 -8.97 -13.98
CA LYS A 44 -11.81 -8.20 -13.47
C LYS A 44 -11.80 -8.09 -11.96
N VAL A 45 -11.79 -6.88 -11.43
CA VAL A 45 -11.77 -6.58 -10.00
C VAL A 45 -13.04 -5.83 -9.63
N THR A 46 -13.84 -6.41 -8.72
CA THR A 46 -14.92 -5.69 -8.06
C THR A 46 -14.47 -5.29 -6.66
N VAL A 47 -14.67 -4.03 -6.29
CA VAL A 47 -14.33 -3.50 -4.97
C VAL A 47 -15.60 -3.02 -4.28
N LEU A 48 -15.81 -3.41 -3.03
CA LEU A 48 -16.80 -2.84 -2.13
C LEU A 48 -16.06 -2.03 -1.06
N LYS A 49 -16.47 -0.79 -0.82
CA LYS A 49 -15.85 0.07 0.21
C LYS A 49 -16.85 1.00 0.88
N GLU A 50 -16.45 1.53 2.03
CA GLU A 50 -17.09 2.70 2.63
C GLU A 50 -16.54 4.00 2.00
N PRO A 51 -17.28 5.13 2.08
CA PRO A 51 -16.92 6.38 1.41
C PRO A 51 -15.57 6.98 1.79
N PHE A 52 -15.05 6.63 2.97
CA PHE A 52 -13.78 7.15 3.49
C PHE A 52 -12.60 6.19 3.36
N ASN A 53 -12.82 5.01 2.78
CA ASN A 53 -11.76 4.03 2.61
C ASN A 53 -10.77 4.48 1.54
N SER A 54 -9.51 4.09 1.74
CA SER A 54 -8.42 4.38 0.82
C SER A 54 -8.68 3.84 -0.60
N GLN A 55 -8.30 4.64 -1.60
CA GLN A 55 -8.33 4.27 -3.02
C GLN A 55 -7.08 3.55 -3.49
N LEU A 56 -6.10 3.35 -2.60
CA LEU A 56 -4.79 2.89 -3.01
C LEU A 56 -4.86 1.51 -3.68
N ILE A 57 -5.54 0.54 -3.06
CA ILE A 57 -5.65 -0.82 -3.60
C ILE A 57 -6.37 -0.84 -4.96
N PRO A 58 -7.56 -0.25 -5.15
CA PRO A 58 -8.18 -0.12 -6.47
C PRO A 58 -7.22 0.52 -7.49
N LYS A 59 -6.61 1.65 -7.15
CA LYS A 59 -5.73 2.37 -8.08
C LYS A 59 -4.47 1.58 -8.45
N LEU A 60 -3.94 0.77 -7.54
CA LEU A 60 -2.85 -0.16 -7.85
C LEU A 60 -3.30 -1.17 -8.91
N PHE A 61 -4.44 -1.83 -8.73
CA PHE A 61 -4.98 -2.76 -9.73
C PHE A 61 -5.19 -2.09 -11.11
N GLU A 62 -5.70 -0.86 -11.12
CA GLU A 62 -5.95 -0.10 -12.35
C GLU A 62 -4.63 0.25 -13.06
N ASN A 63 -3.63 0.72 -12.31
CA ASN A 63 -2.30 1.01 -12.82
C ASN A 63 -1.61 -0.24 -13.40
N PHE A 64 -1.95 -1.43 -12.91
CA PHE A 64 -1.49 -2.70 -13.44
C PHE A 64 -2.41 -3.28 -14.55
N GLY A 65 -3.41 -2.51 -14.99
CA GLY A 65 -4.27 -2.75 -16.15
C GLY A 65 -5.49 -3.65 -15.92
N ALA A 66 -5.89 -3.85 -14.66
CA ALA A 66 -7.13 -4.57 -14.36
C ALA A 66 -8.38 -3.73 -14.71
N GLU A 67 -9.47 -4.39 -15.07
CA GLU A 67 -10.79 -3.77 -15.21
C GLU A 67 -11.44 -3.66 -13.82
N ILE A 68 -11.71 -2.44 -13.35
CA ILE A 68 -12.21 -2.21 -11.99
C ILE A 68 -13.65 -1.72 -11.99
N THR A 69 -14.48 -2.29 -11.12
CA THR A 69 -15.78 -1.76 -10.73
C THR A 69 -15.79 -1.50 -9.23
N ILE A 70 -16.00 -0.26 -8.82
CA ILE A 70 -16.04 0.13 -7.40
C ILE A 70 -17.48 0.41 -6.98
N PHE A 71 -17.92 -0.23 -5.90
CA PHE A 71 -19.16 0.01 -5.18
C PHE A 71 -18.86 0.70 -3.86
N CYS A 72 -19.58 1.79 -3.58
CA CYS A 72 -19.49 2.55 -2.34
C CYS A 72 -20.80 2.37 -1.55
N ASP A 73 -20.75 1.72 -0.39
CA ASP A 73 -21.92 1.56 0.48
C ASP A 73 -22.24 2.84 1.23
N THR A 74 -23.43 3.41 0.97
CA THR A 74 -23.89 4.64 1.61
C THR A 74 -24.90 4.39 2.73
N SER A 75 -25.22 3.14 3.04
CA SER A 75 -26.20 2.77 4.08
C SER A 75 -25.83 3.33 5.46
N ASN A 76 -24.52 3.37 5.78
CA ASN A 76 -24.00 3.87 7.05
C ASN A 76 -24.07 5.41 7.18
N ILE A 77 -23.90 6.15 6.08
CA ILE A 77 -23.99 7.62 6.10
C ILE A 77 -25.41 8.03 6.50
N LYS A 78 -26.42 7.35 5.95
CA LYS A 78 -27.83 7.64 6.24
C LYS A 78 -28.12 7.46 7.74
N LYS A 79 -27.64 6.37 8.35
CA LYS A 79 -27.84 6.10 9.78
C LYS A 79 -27.10 7.10 10.69
N GLN A 80 -25.82 7.35 10.44
CA GLN A 80 -25.03 8.29 11.25
C GLN A 80 -25.54 9.74 11.16
N SER A 81 -26.09 10.14 10.01
CA SER A 81 -26.69 11.47 9.86
C SER A 81 -27.96 11.66 10.70
N ILE A 82 -28.68 10.57 11.00
CA ILE A 82 -29.92 10.57 11.79
C ILE A 82 -29.60 10.58 13.29
N ASP A 83 -28.63 9.77 13.75
CA ASP A 83 -28.35 9.60 15.18
C ASP A 83 -27.62 10.79 15.82
N LEU A 84 -26.88 11.58 15.04
CA LEU A 84 -26.08 12.67 15.60
C LEU A 84 -26.81 14.03 15.67
N ASN A 85 -28.08 14.15 15.25
CA ASN A 85 -28.81 15.43 15.18
C ASN A 85 -27.95 16.57 14.59
N LEU A 86 -27.06 16.24 13.65
CA LEU A 86 -26.09 17.18 13.11
C LEU A 86 -26.85 18.16 12.23
N THR A 87 -27.09 19.35 12.77
CA THR A 87 -27.45 20.50 11.96
C THR A 87 -26.38 20.70 10.88
N ASN A 88 -26.72 21.25 9.71
CA ASN A 88 -25.78 21.48 8.60
C ASN A 88 -24.48 22.21 9.03
N SER A 89 -24.43 22.85 10.20
CA SER A 89 -23.25 23.47 10.81
C SER A 89 -22.26 22.50 11.47
N ASP A 90 -22.64 21.29 11.89
CA ASP A 90 -21.73 20.39 12.62
C ASP A 90 -20.91 19.49 11.69
N PHE A 91 -21.38 19.27 10.45
CA PHE A 91 -20.57 18.70 9.37
C PHE A 91 -19.37 19.58 8.98
N VAL A 92 -19.35 20.85 9.42
CA VAL A 92 -18.23 21.78 9.20
C VAL A 92 -17.04 21.49 10.12
N LYS A 93 -17.24 20.79 11.26
CA LYS A 93 -16.18 20.61 12.28
C LYS A 93 -15.42 19.29 12.18
N ALA A 94 -15.78 18.39 11.28
CA ALA A 94 -14.86 17.34 10.83
C ALA A 94 -13.82 17.97 9.87
N GLU A 95 -13.04 18.93 10.38
CA GLU A 95 -11.85 19.46 9.71
C GLU A 95 -10.75 18.39 9.75
N VAL A 96 -10.92 17.33 8.96
CA VAL A 96 -9.78 16.53 8.53
C VAL A 96 -9.21 17.31 7.33
N PHE A 97 -8.25 18.21 7.60
CA PHE A 97 -7.56 19.08 6.62
C PHE A 97 -8.30 20.32 6.08
N GLY A 98 -9.20 20.95 6.85
CA GLY A 98 -9.67 22.33 6.56
C GLY A 98 -10.56 22.52 5.32
N THR A 99 -11.08 21.45 4.71
CA THR A 99 -12.07 21.54 3.62
C THR A 99 -13.44 21.10 4.09
N LYS A 100 -14.46 21.98 3.95
CA LYS A 100 -15.88 21.59 4.08
C LYS A 100 -16.22 20.53 3.04
N VAL A 101 -16.58 19.32 3.47
CA VAL A 101 -16.95 18.22 2.59
C VAL A 101 -18.46 17.98 2.69
N THR A 102 -19.18 18.11 1.58
CA THR A 102 -20.63 17.80 1.50
C THR A 102 -20.86 16.31 1.20
N PRO A 103 -21.98 15.70 1.61
CA PRO A 103 -22.33 14.29 1.35
C PRO A 103 -22.19 13.82 -0.10
N LYS A 104 -22.49 14.69 -1.08
CA LYS A 104 -22.34 14.39 -2.50
C LYS A 104 -20.87 14.31 -2.99
N LYS A 105 -19.89 14.66 -2.15
CA LYS A 105 -18.47 14.71 -2.49
C LYS A 105 -17.70 13.44 -2.07
N TYR A 106 -18.37 12.44 -1.47
CA TYR A 106 -17.72 11.23 -0.97
C TYR A 106 -17.69 10.06 -1.95
N ILE A 107 -18.49 10.12 -3.01
CA ILE A 107 -18.45 9.15 -4.11
C ILE A 107 -17.56 9.75 -5.20
N GLU A 108 -16.45 9.08 -5.49
CA GLU A 108 -15.54 9.55 -6.53
C GLU A 108 -16.13 9.28 -7.92
N ALA A 109 -15.69 10.05 -8.91
CA ALA A 109 -16.14 9.87 -10.29
C ALA A 109 -15.81 8.44 -10.77
N GLY A 110 -16.83 7.69 -11.20
CA GLY A 110 -16.70 6.30 -11.66
C GLY A 110 -17.11 5.25 -10.62
N GLU A 111 -17.33 5.64 -9.37
CA GLU A 111 -17.87 4.75 -8.33
C GLU A 111 -19.39 4.61 -8.44
N ARG A 112 -19.89 3.46 -8.01
CA ARG A 112 -21.32 3.17 -7.98
C ARG A 112 -21.82 3.21 -6.55
N GLU A 113 -22.79 4.06 -6.30
CA GLU A 113 -23.51 4.06 -5.03
C GLU A 113 -24.30 2.75 -4.88
N ILE A 114 -24.28 2.17 -3.69
CA ILE A 114 -25.07 1.01 -3.35
C ILE A 114 -25.59 1.13 -1.91
N ASP A 115 -26.79 0.61 -1.65
CA ASP A 115 -27.33 0.48 -0.30
C ASP A 115 -27.46 -1.01 0.06
N LEU A 116 -26.53 -1.51 0.88
CA LEU A 116 -26.51 -2.94 1.25
C LEU A 116 -27.71 -3.37 2.12
N SER A 117 -28.52 -2.42 2.60
CA SER A 117 -29.80 -2.75 3.27
C SER A 117 -30.93 -3.08 2.30
N VAL A 118 -30.73 -2.83 0.99
CA VAL A 118 -31.72 -3.08 -0.06
C VAL A 118 -31.36 -4.36 -0.81
N ASP A 119 -32.26 -5.35 -0.82
CA ASP A 119 -32.03 -6.65 -1.47
C ASP A 119 -31.68 -6.53 -2.96
N GLY A 120 -32.29 -5.56 -3.66
CA GLY A 120 -32.01 -5.31 -5.07
C GLY A 120 -30.54 -4.97 -5.32
N ASP A 121 -29.99 -4.10 -4.48
CA ASP A 121 -28.61 -3.63 -4.53
C ASP A 121 -27.63 -4.72 -4.13
N LEU A 122 -27.94 -5.45 -3.06
CA LEU A 122 -27.19 -6.64 -2.65
C LEU A 122 -27.10 -7.68 -3.78
N ASN A 123 -28.19 -7.91 -4.49
CA ASN A 123 -28.23 -8.81 -5.65
C ASN A 123 -27.41 -8.30 -6.84
N VAL A 124 -27.34 -6.99 -7.04
CA VAL A 124 -26.43 -6.38 -8.03
C VAL A 124 -24.99 -6.69 -7.65
N LEU A 125 -24.59 -6.42 -6.40
CA LEU A 125 -23.22 -6.70 -5.93
C LEU A 125 -22.84 -8.18 -6.12
N LYS A 126 -23.74 -9.11 -5.74
CA LYS A 126 -23.53 -10.56 -5.92
C LYS A 126 -23.28 -10.91 -7.39
N LYS A 127 -24.04 -10.33 -8.33
CA LYS A 127 -23.84 -10.55 -9.77
C LYS A 127 -22.46 -10.09 -10.25
N TYR A 128 -21.94 -8.98 -9.72
CA TYR A 128 -20.59 -8.49 -10.05
C TYR A 128 -19.51 -9.37 -9.42
N ALA A 129 -19.69 -9.79 -8.16
CA ALA A 129 -18.76 -10.70 -7.49
C ALA A 129 -18.61 -12.04 -8.24
N ILE A 130 -19.72 -12.65 -8.68
CA ILE A 130 -19.71 -13.90 -9.45
C ILE A 130 -18.97 -13.74 -10.79
N LYS A 131 -19.05 -12.57 -11.43
CA LYS A 131 -18.38 -12.30 -12.73
C LYS A 131 -16.93 -11.85 -12.61
N SER A 132 -16.44 -11.59 -11.41
CA SER A 132 -15.10 -11.06 -11.18
C SER A 132 -14.05 -12.16 -11.03
N ASP A 133 -12.80 -11.81 -11.31
CA ASP A 133 -11.66 -12.65 -10.95
C ASP A 133 -11.27 -12.44 -9.48
N ILE A 134 -11.43 -11.19 -9.02
CA ILE A 134 -11.10 -10.73 -7.68
C ILE A 134 -12.27 -9.90 -7.15
N PHE A 135 -12.74 -10.22 -5.96
CA PHE A 135 -13.66 -9.39 -5.20
C PHE A 135 -12.92 -8.88 -3.96
N ILE A 136 -12.87 -7.57 -3.76
CA ILE A 136 -12.19 -6.93 -2.63
C ILE A 136 -13.23 -6.25 -1.76
N ASN A 137 -13.33 -6.68 -0.51
CA ASN A 137 -14.09 -6.00 0.51
C ASN A 137 -13.15 -5.15 1.36
N LEU A 138 -13.37 -3.85 1.37
CA LEU A 138 -12.71 -2.90 2.27
C LEU A 138 -13.62 -2.49 3.43
N GLU A 139 -14.87 -2.97 3.48
CA GLU A 139 -15.76 -2.66 4.60
C GLU A 139 -15.39 -3.44 5.85
N ASN A 140 -15.51 -2.76 6.99
CA ASN A 140 -15.32 -3.39 8.30
C ASN A 140 -16.54 -4.21 8.77
N LYS A 141 -17.62 -4.28 7.97
CA LYS A 141 -18.86 -5.01 8.31
C LYS A 141 -18.69 -6.52 8.20
N ARG A 142 -19.45 -7.24 9.02
CA ARG A 142 -19.56 -8.70 8.91
C ARG A 142 -20.58 -9.05 7.84
N PHE A 143 -20.10 -9.55 6.73
CA PHE A 143 -20.90 -10.04 5.61
C PHE A 143 -22.04 -11.00 5.94
N GLY A 144 -21.91 -11.76 7.04
CA GLY A 144 -22.97 -12.64 7.54
C GLY A 144 -24.25 -11.90 7.93
N GLU A 145 -24.16 -10.63 8.34
CA GLU A 145 -25.32 -9.84 8.79
C GLU A 145 -26.13 -9.28 7.61
N ILE A 146 -25.49 -9.08 6.46
CA ILE A 146 -26.12 -8.53 5.25
C ILE A 146 -26.41 -9.60 4.19
N GLY A 147 -26.33 -10.88 4.54
CA GLY A 147 -26.64 -11.98 3.62
C GLY A 147 -25.69 -12.10 2.43
N PHE A 148 -24.44 -11.63 2.55
CA PHE A 148 -23.42 -11.72 1.51
C PHE A 148 -22.33 -12.73 1.89
N ASN A 149 -22.66 -14.02 1.91
CA ASN A 149 -21.72 -15.04 2.37
C ASN A 149 -20.60 -15.32 1.31
N PRO A 150 -19.30 -15.16 1.64
CA PRO A 150 -18.20 -15.42 0.70
C PRO A 150 -18.11 -16.89 0.24
N GLU A 151 -18.41 -17.85 1.10
CA GLU A 151 -18.42 -19.27 0.78
C GLU A 151 -19.48 -19.61 -0.27
N GLU A 152 -20.65 -18.97 -0.21
CA GLU A 152 -21.70 -19.13 -1.22
C GLU A 152 -21.28 -18.56 -2.58
N ILE A 153 -20.63 -17.39 -2.59
CA ILE A 153 -20.13 -16.80 -3.84
C ILE A 153 -19.05 -17.66 -4.48
N ILE A 154 -18.16 -18.27 -3.68
CA ILE A 154 -17.13 -19.18 -4.19
C ILE A 154 -17.73 -20.48 -4.76
N LYS A 155 -18.84 -20.98 -4.22
CA LYS A 155 -19.56 -22.11 -4.85
C LYS A 155 -20.03 -21.76 -6.26
N LEU A 156 -20.47 -20.51 -6.47
CA LEU A 156 -20.93 -20.02 -7.77
C LEU A 156 -19.78 -19.65 -8.72
N ASN A 157 -18.66 -19.18 -8.18
CA ASN A 157 -17.42 -18.92 -8.93
C ASN A 157 -16.21 -19.53 -8.18
N PRO A 158 -15.88 -20.81 -8.43
CA PRO A 158 -14.77 -21.50 -7.76
C PRO A 158 -13.37 -20.94 -8.09
N LYS A 159 -13.29 -20.02 -9.07
CA LYS A 159 -12.06 -19.32 -9.46
C LYS A 159 -11.94 -17.95 -8.78
N LEU A 160 -12.94 -17.48 -8.05
CA LEU A 160 -12.93 -16.17 -7.42
C LEU A 160 -11.84 -16.09 -6.33
N ILE A 161 -11.07 -15.01 -6.35
CA ILE A 161 -10.28 -14.60 -5.18
C ILE A 161 -11.12 -13.60 -4.40
N PHE A 162 -11.56 -13.98 -3.21
CA PHE A 162 -12.36 -13.13 -2.34
C PHE A 162 -11.45 -12.57 -1.25
N ALA A 163 -11.10 -11.28 -1.32
CA ALA A 163 -10.21 -10.63 -0.37
C ALA A 163 -11.00 -9.73 0.58
N ASN A 164 -11.08 -10.11 1.85
CA ASN A 164 -11.59 -9.29 2.92
C ASN A 164 -10.42 -8.54 3.57
N ILE A 165 -10.40 -7.22 3.48
CA ILE A 165 -9.32 -6.39 4.02
C ILE A 165 -9.89 -5.53 5.14
N SER A 166 -9.43 -5.77 6.35
CA SER A 166 -9.79 -4.99 7.53
C SER A 166 -8.61 -4.17 8.03
N ASN A 167 -8.90 -3.08 8.74
CA ASN A 167 -7.86 -2.31 9.43
C ASN A 167 -7.20 -3.12 10.55
N PHE A 168 -8.01 -3.94 11.24
CA PHE A 168 -7.61 -4.76 12.38
C PHE A 168 -7.98 -6.22 12.18
N ASN A 169 -7.23 -7.13 12.79
CA ASN A 169 -7.55 -8.55 12.72
C ASN A 169 -8.83 -8.87 13.51
N GLN A 170 -9.84 -9.43 12.84
CA GLN A 170 -11.14 -9.75 13.44
C GLN A 170 -11.08 -10.82 14.54
N THR A 171 -10.03 -11.65 14.56
CA THR A 171 -9.87 -12.72 15.57
C THR A 171 -9.18 -12.26 16.85
N ASN A 172 -8.51 -11.10 16.82
CA ASN A 172 -7.83 -10.52 17.97
C ASN A 172 -8.41 -9.14 18.28
N SER A 173 -9.50 -9.11 19.07
CA SER A 173 -10.11 -7.89 19.64
C SER A 173 -9.17 -7.08 20.57
N LYS A 174 -7.92 -7.51 20.71
CA LYS A 174 -6.86 -6.85 21.48
C LYS A 174 -5.83 -6.12 20.60
N PHE A 175 -6.24 -5.53 19.48
CA PHE A 175 -5.56 -4.32 19.01
C PHE A 175 -6.08 -3.10 19.80
N VAL A 176 -6.00 -3.20 21.13
CA VAL A 176 -5.53 -2.05 21.89
C VAL A 176 -4.15 -1.81 21.29
N PHE A 177 -3.87 -0.65 20.69
CA PHE A 177 -2.49 -0.24 20.43
C PHE A 177 -1.70 -0.70 21.64
N VAL A 178 -0.66 -1.52 21.47
CA VAL A 178 0.13 -2.08 22.58
C VAL A 178 0.78 -0.91 23.33
N LYS A 179 -0.02 -0.15 24.06
CA LYS A 179 0.35 1.01 24.86
C LYS A 179 1.12 0.50 26.08
N GLU A 180 0.86 -0.75 26.45
CA GLU A 180 1.51 -1.42 27.57
C GLU A 180 3.00 -1.72 27.32
N ASN A 181 3.50 -1.70 26.06
CA ASN A 181 4.93 -1.94 25.78
C ASN A 181 5.57 -1.08 24.67
N MET A 182 4.84 -0.13 24.07
CA MET A 182 5.40 0.76 23.05
C MET A 182 5.80 2.07 23.73
N ASN A 183 7.07 2.47 23.59
CA ASN A 183 7.58 3.77 24.03
C ASN A 183 6.71 4.90 23.45
N GLU A 184 6.42 5.95 24.23
CA GLU A 184 5.66 7.14 23.78
C GLU A 184 6.26 7.76 22.51
N GLU A 185 7.58 7.73 22.38
CA GLU A 185 8.32 8.17 21.18
C GLU A 185 7.89 7.39 19.92
N TYR A 186 7.59 6.09 20.07
CA TYR A 186 7.13 5.24 18.97
C TYR A 186 5.67 5.55 18.61
N LEU A 187 4.82 5.85 19.59
CA LEU A 187 3.45 6.29 19.33
C LEU A 187 3.43 7.62 18.58
N GLU A 188 4.28 8.57 18.94
CA GLU A 188 4.39 9.85 18.25
C GLU A 188 4.88 9.66 16.80
N LEU A 189 5.88 8.80 16.59
CA LEU A 189 6.36 8.43 15.25
C LEU A 189 5.27 7.74 14.41
N LEU A 190 4.46 6.86 15.02
CA LEU A 190 3.29 6.24 14.39
C LEU A 190 2.23 7.27 14.01
N HIS A 191 1.99 8.29 14.84
CA HIS A 191 1.06 9.37 14.53
C HIS A 191 1.56 10.22 13.35
N GLN A 192 2.83 10.64 13.40
CA GLN A 192 3.48 11.43 12.35
C GLN A 192 3.55 10.68 11.02
N ASN A 193 3.70 9.35 11.05
CA ASN A 193 3.84 8.49 9.86
C ASN A 193 2.61 7.61 9.58
N SER A 194 1.47 7.90 10.21
CA SER A 194 0.26 7.06 10.15
C SER A 194 -0.18 6.75 8.72
N LYS A 195 -0.17 7.77 7.84
CA LYS A 195 -0.47 7.62 6.41
C LYS A 195 0.50 6.68 5.69
N THR A 196 1.80 6.81 5.95
CA THR A 196 2.85 5.98 5.35
C THR A 196 2.70 4.53 5.79
N LEU A 197 2.46 4.30 7.07
CA LEU A 197 2.26 2.95 7.61
C LEU A 197 0.99 2.31 7.07
N PHE A 198 -0.11 3.06 7.00
CA PHE A 198 -1.34 2.57 6.39
C PHE A 198 -1.11 2.17 4.91
N THR A 199 -0.43 3.03 4.16
CA THR A 199 -0.03 2.78 2.76
C THR A 199 0.81 1.49 2.65
N LEU A 200 1.78 1.29 3.54
CA LEU A 200 2.60 0.06 3.58
C LEU A 200 1.77 -1.19 3.87
N GLY A 201 0.84 -1.10 4.81
CA GLY A 201 -0.07 -2.21 5.12
C GLY A 201 -0.98 -2.56 3.94
N GLU A 202 -1.53 -1.57 3.24
CA GLU A 202 -2.32 -1.75 2.02
C GLU A 202 -1.50 -2.39 0.89
N ILE A 203 -0.27 -1.93 0.64
CA ILE A 203 0.64 -2.52 -0.36
C ILE A 203 0.94 -3.98 -0.03
N SER A 204 1.13 -4.30 1.25
CA SER A 204 1.30 -5.69 1.70
C SER A 204 0.04 -6.54 1.41
N CYS A 205 -1.16 -6.02 1.70
CA CYS A 205 -2.41 -6.69 1.37
C CYS A 205 -2.55 -6.91 -0.16
N PHE A 206 -2.29 -5.87 -0.96
CA PHE A 206 -2.27 -5.95 -2.42
C PHE A 206 -1.30 -7.04 -2.91
N THR A 207 -0.08 -7.09 -2.35
CA THR A 207 0.94 -8.08 -2.70
C THR A 207 0.46 -9.51 -2.39
N LYS A 208 -0.20 -9.73 -1.25
CA LYS A 208 -0.79 -11.03 -0.90
C LYS A 208 -1.87 -11.44 -1.91
N ILE A 209 -2.71 -10.52 -2.37
CA ILE A 209 -3.71 -10.81 -3.42
C ILE A 209 -3.03 -11.19 -4.74
N LEU A 210 -1.96 -10.48 -5.15
CA LEU A 210 -1.20 -10.84 -6.35
C LEU A 210 -0.56 -12.23 -6.25
N LEU A 211 0.01 -12.59 -5.09
CA LEU A 211 0.54 -13.93 -4.85
C LEU A 211 -0.55 -15.00 -4.94
N THR A 212 -1.75 -14.72 -4.43
CA THR A 212 -2.90 -15.61 -4.60
C THR A 212 -3.33 -15.73 -6.05
N LEU A 213 -3.29 -14.64 -6.82
CA LEU A 213 -3.56 -14.68 -8.27
C LEU A 213 -2.53 -15.55 -9.00
N PHE A 214 -1.25 -15.44 -8.65
CA PHE A 214 -0.20 -16.31 -9.16
C PHE A 214 -0.44 -17.79 -8.79
N ASN A 215 -0.80 -18.07 -7.54
CA ASN A 215 -1.13 -19.43 -7.09
C ASN A 215 -2.38 -19.99 -7.78
N LYS A 216 -3.39 -19.15 -8.06
CA LYS A 216 -4.57 -19.50 -8.85
C LYS A 216 -4.21 -19.88 -10.27
N GLN A 217 -3.21 -19.25 -10.89
CA GLN A 217 -2.76 -19.65 -12.24
C GLN A 217 -2.23 -21.08 -12.29
N ASN A 218 -1.55 -21.52 -11.22
CA ASN A 218 -1.00 -22.87 -11.13
C ASN A 218 -2.05 -23.90 -10.70
N SER A 219 -2.89 -23.56 -9.73
CA SER A 219 -3.86 -24.49 -9.13
C SER A 219 -5.22 -24.52 -9.82
N GLY A 220 -5.57 -23.47 -10.56
CA GLY A 220 -6.90 -23.25 -11.13
C GLY A 220 -7.99 -22.90 -10.10
N LYS A 221 -7.65 -22.76 -8.81
CA LYS A 221 -8.61 -22.57 -7.70
C LYS A 221 -8.57 -21.15 -7.15
N GLY A 222 -9.76 -20.62 -6.86
CA GLY A 222 -9.97 -19.40 -6.07
C GLY A 222 -9.70 -19.62 -4.58
N GLN A 223 -9.68 -18.55 -3.80
CA GLN A 223 -9.39 -18.56 -2.37
C GLN A 223 -10.09 -17.40 -1.64
N ILE A 224 -10.45 -17.60 -0.37
CA ILE A 224 -10.84 -16.53 0.56
C ILE A 224 -9.58 -16.06 1.28
N LEU A 225 -9.32 -14.76 1.24
CA LEU A 225 -8.23 -14.11 1.95
C LEU A 225 -8.81 -13.19 3.02
N ASN A 226 -8.48 -13.45 4.28
CA ASN A 226 -8.77 -12.55 5.39
C ASN A 226 -7.47 -11.80 5.72
N LEU A 227 -7.38 -10.57 5.23
CA LEU A 227 -6.19 -9.73 5.32
C LEU A 227 -6.44 -8.62 6.35
N SER A 228 -5.42 -8.35 7.16
CA SER A 228 -5.41 -7.23 8.09
C SER A 228 -4.24 -6.30 7.78
N ILE A 229 -4.51 -5.00 7.74
CA ILE A 229 -3.49 -3.95 7.65
C ILE A 229 -2.60 -4.01 8.90
N SER A 230 -3.18 -4.18 10.09
CA SER A 230 -2.42 -4.30 11.34
C SER A 230 -1.48 -5.50 11.36
N ASP A 231 -1.91 -6.65 10.84
CA ASP A 231 -1.07 -7.84 10.77
C ASP A 231 0.06 -7.68 9.73
N SER A 232 -0.24 -7.00 8.63
CA SER A 232 0.76 -6.65 7.62
C SER A 232 1.84 -5.74 8.20
N LEU A 233 1.45 -4.73 8.99
CA LEU A 233 2.38 -3.87 9.69
C LEU A 233 3.19 -4.61 10.76
N LEU A 234 2.56 -5.49 11.53
CA LEU A 234 3.26 -6.32 12.52
C LEU A 234 4.29 -7.23 11.86
N HIS A 235 3.96 -7.81 10.69
CA HIS A 235 4.90 -8.62 9.92
C HIS A 235 6.09 -7.79 9.43
N LEU A 236 5.86 -6.60 8.88
CA LEU A 236 6.93 -5.68 8.48
C LEU A 236 7.80 -5.27 9.67
N ASN A 237 7.20 -5.01 10.83
CA ASN A 237 7.93 -4.71 12.05
C ASN A 237 8.80 -5.90 12.51
N ARG A 238 8.30 -7.13 12.38
CA ARG A 238 9.10 -8.34 12.68
C ARG A 238 10.27 -8.56 11.72
N LEU A 239 10.13 -8.18 10.45
CA LEU A 239 11.22 -8.27 9.47
C LEU A 239 12.29 -7.20 9.72
N THR A 240 11.88 -6.04 10.23
CA THR A 240 12.78 -4.89 10.47
C THR A 240 13.38 -4.88 11.87
N SER A 241 12.70 -5.43 12.87
CA SER A 241 13.16 -5.43 14.27
C SER A 241 14.54 -6.10 14.48
N PRO A 242 14.85 -7.28 13.91
CA PRO A 242 16.19 -7.86 14.03
C PRO A 242 17.28 -7.04 13.34
N LEU A 243 16.93 -6.27 12.29
CA LEU A 243 17.85 -5.36 11.61
C LEU A 243 18.15 -4.12 12.47
N LEU A 244 17.17 -3.67 13.27
CA LEU A 244 17.32 -2.55 14.20
C LEU A 244 18.13 -2.93 15.45
N LEU A 245 18.07 -4.19 15.89
CA LEU A 245 18.74 -4.61 17.15
C LEU A 245 20.27 -4.72 17.05
N SER A 246 20.83 -4.78 15.83
CA SER A 246 22.28 -4.87 15.66
C SER A 246 22.98 -3.51 15.51
N ILE A 247 22.24 -2.45 15.15
CA ILE A 247 22.78 -1.11 14.97
C ILE A 247 22.45 -0.28 16.20
N PRO A 248 23.45 0.19 16.98
CA PRO A 248 23.17 1.07 18.11
C PRO A 248 22.44 2.33 17.62
N ASN A 249 21.43 2.81 18.35
CA ASN A 249 20.59 3.97 17.97
C ASN A 249 21.40 5.23 17.60
N ALA A 250 22.61 5.41 18.16
CA ALA A 250 23.50 6.49 17.77
C ALA A 250 23.85 6.42 16.26
N PHE A 251 23.97 5.23 15.70
CA PHE A 251 24.39 5.02 14.32
C PHE A 251 23.25 4.74 13.35
N ASP A 252 21.99 4.89 13.78
CA ASP A 252 20.78 4.73 12.96
C ASP A 252 19.74 5.79 13.32
N ARG A 253 20.08 7.06 13.09
CA ARG A 253 19.21 8.20 13.44
C ARG A 253 19.50 9.45 12.63
N PHE A 254 18.61 10.42 12.78
CA PHE A 254 18.80 11.77 12.28
C PHE A 254 19.54 12.65 13.30
N TYR A 255 20.38 13.51 12.77
CA TYR A 255 21.12 14.53 13.49
C TYR A 255 20.81 15.91 12.92
N LEU A 256 20.79 16.92 13.78
CA LEU A 256 20.75 18.31 13.37
C LEU A 256 22.18 18.85 13.32
N THR A 257 22.56 19.40 12.18
CA THR A 257 23.87 20.02 11.97
C THR A 257 23.89 21.47 12.47
N LYS A 258 25.08 22.08 12.52
CA LYS A 258 25.26 23.49 12.89
C LYS A 258 24.48 24.44 11.98
N ASP A 259 24.43 24.15 10.68
CA ASP A 259 23.64 24.89 9.68
C ASP A 259 22.15 24.53 9.67
N LYS A 260 21.65 23.86 10.74
CA LYS A 260 20.25 23.45 10.94
C LYS A 260 19.71 22.53 9.84
N LYS A 261 20.58 21.81 9.14
CA LYS A 261 20.19 20.76 8.19
C LYS A 261 20.05 19.43 8.90
N VAL A 262 19.27 18.53 8.29
CA VAL A 262 19.05 17.20 8.82
C VAL A 262 20.01 16.23 8.13
N PHE A 263 20.79 15.51 8.94
CA PHE A 263 21.75 14.52 8.52
C PHE A 263 21.28 13.12 8.96
N SER A 264 21.00 12.22 8.02
CA SER A 264 20.66 10.83 8.34
C SER A 264 21.93 9.99 8.39
N LEU A 265 22.20 9.38 9.54
CA LEU A 265 23.32 8.47 9.75
C LEU A 265 22.81 7.05 9.89
N CYS A 266 23.27 6.14 9.01
CA CYS A 266 23.03 4.71 9.10
C CYS A 266 24.35 3.95 8.85
N LEU A 267 24.97 3.43 9.92
CA LEU A 267 26.22 2.67 9.85
C LEU A 267 25.99 1.22 10.34
N PRO A 268 25.73 0.28 9.43
CA PRO A 268 25.26 -1.06 9.81
C PRO A 268 26.35 -1.96 10.39
N THR A 269 27.63 -1.64 10.18
CA THR A 269 28.75 -2.49 10.63
C THR A 269 29.56 -1.83 11.74
N ILE A 270 30.07 -2.63 12.68
CA ILE A 270 30.94 -2.16 13.77
C ILE A 270 32.19 -1.46 13.21
N ASN A 271 32.73 -1.93 12.09
CA ASN A 271 33.90 -1.32 11.45
C ASN A 271 33.59 0.09 10.91
N ASP A 272 32.43 0.29 10.28
CA ASP A 272 32.00 1.61 9.81
C ASP A 272 31.73 2.55 10.99
N GLN A 273 31.11 2.04 12.06
CA GLN A 273 30.87 2.78 13.29
C GLN A 273 32.18 3.25 13.94
N GLN A 274 33.17 2.36 14.07
CA GLN A 274 34.49 2.70 14.62
C GLN A 274 35.26 3.68 13.74
N LYS A 275 35.21 3.49 12.40
CA LYS A 275 35.82 4.41 11.44
C LYS A 275 35.20 5.80 11.55
N PHE A 276 33.87 5.88 11.68
CA PHE A 276 33.16 7.14 11.83
C PHE A 276 33.49 7.84 13.15
N LEU A 277 33.48 7.12 14.28
CA LEU A 277 33.91 7.65 15.57
C LEU A 277 35.34 8.18 15.51
N LYS A 278 36.27 7.41 14.92
CA LYS A 278 37.67 7.83 14.74
C LYS A 278 37.78 9.11 13.91
N ASN A 279 37.01 9.23 12.82
CA ASN A 279 36.99 10.43 11.98
C ASN A 279 36.47 11.67 12.73
N LEU A 280 35.55 11.48 13.67
CA LEU A 280 35.04 12.54 14.56
C LEU A 280 35.94 12.80 15.79
N ASN A 281 37.06 12.08 15.92
CA ASN A 281 37.91 12.08 17.12
C ASN A 281 37.15 11.69 18.40
N LEU A 282 36.22 10.74 18.30
CA LEU A 282 35.42 10.20 19.41
C LEU A 282 35.87 8.79 19.77
N THR A 283 35.82 8.45 21.06
CA THR A 283 36.12 7.10 21.56
C THR A 283 34.87 6.24 21.74
N ASN A 284 33.69 6.86 21.84
CA ASN A 284 32.42 6.20 22.06
C ASN A 284 31.26 7.03 21.47
N SER A 285 30.08 6.43 21.36
CA SER A 285 28.91 7.03 20.71
C SER A 285 28.10 8.01 21.57
N LYS A 286 28.38 8.13 22.89
CA LYS A 286 27.60 9.02 23.77
C LYS A 286 27.78 10.49 23.45
N GLU A 287 28.97 10.86 22.96
CA GLU A 287 29.35 12.24 22.63
C GLU A 287 28.95 12.64 21.20
N MET A 288 28.44 11.70 20.41
CA MET A 288 28.26 11.89 18.97
C MET A 288 27.24 12.96 18.62
N SER A 289 26.13 13.06 19.37
CA SER A 289 25.11 14.08 19.11
C SER A 289 25.62 15.51 19.32
N ALA A 290 26.36 15.74 20.42
CA ALA A 290 26.95 17.04 20.69
C ALA A 290 27.99 17.38 19.62
N LYS A 291 28.81 16.39 19.25
CA LYS A 291 29.89 16.58 18.28
C LYS A 291 29.38 16.86 16.87
N ILE A 292 28.34 16.16 16.41
CA ILE A 292 27.74 16.39 15.08
C ILE A 292 27.11 17.78 14.98
N ALA A 293 26.55 18.32 16.06
CA ALA A 293 25.97 19.66 16.09
C ALA A 293 27.01 20.79 15.93
N GLU A 294 28.31 20.49 16.04
CA GLU A 294 29.40 21.44 15.82
C GLU A 294 29.77 21.59 14.33
N PHE A 295 29.36 20.65 13.48
CA PHE A 295 29.75 20.61 12.07
C PHE A 295 28.63 21.11 11.15
N ASP A 296 29.02 21.79 10.08
CA ASP A 296 28.14 22.02 8.95
C ASP A 296 28.00 20.72 8.13
N LEU A 297 26.90 20.56 7.39
CA LEU A 297 26.68 19.35 6.59
C LEU A 297 27.83 19.07 5.59
N SER A 298 28.46 20.11 5.06
CA SER A 298 29.59 19.97 4.13
C SER A 298 30.83 19.34 4.78
N GLU A 299 31.08 19.62 6.06
CA GLU A 299 32.18 19.05 6.84
C GLU A 299 31.89 17.58 7.16
N LEU A 300 30.64 17.25 7.52
CA LEU A 300 30.20 15.87 7.75
C LEU A 300 30.36 14.99 6.50
N ASN A 301 30.06 15.54 5.32
CA ASN A 301 30.27 14.83 4.06
C ASN A 301 31.74 14.46 3.80
N MET A 302 32.70 15.21 4.35
CA MET A 302 34.12 14.86 4.23
C MET A 302 34.48 13.63 5.06
N PHE A 303 33.88 13.46 6.25
CA PHE A 303 34.12 12.30 7.11
C PHE A 303 33.50 10.99 6.58
N LEU A 304 32.61 11.10 5.60
CA LEU A 304 31.82 9.99 5.05
C LEU A 304 32.27 9.53 3.67
N LYS A 305 33.32 10.14 3.09
CA LYS A 305 33.88 9.70 1.81
C LYS A 305 34.29 8.22 1.89
N GLY A 306 33.49 7.36 1.25
CA GLY A 306 33.69 5.91 1.17
C GLY A 306 32.83 5.05 2.10
N SER A 307 31.83 5.62 2.80
CA SER A 307 30.85 4.85 3.59
C SER A 307 29.49 4.79 2.87
N LEU A 308 28.80 3.64 2.95
CA LEU A 308 27.82 3.23 1.95
C LEU A 308 26.40 3.80 2.07
N CYS A 309 26.05 4.59 3.08
CA CYS A 309 24.69 5.16 3.16
C CYS A 309 24.65 6.47 3.95
N VAL A 310 24.50 7.58 3.23
CA VAL A 310 24.19 8.90 3.79
C VAL A 310 23.07 9.48 2.94
N CYS A 311 21.89 9.66 3.55
CA CYS A 311 20.80 10.39 2.92
C CYS A 311 20.79 11.83 3.47
N ILE A 312 20.96 12.78 2.57
CA ILE A 312 20.79 14.21 2.85
C ILE A 312 19.33 14.53 2.52
N CYS A 313 18.54 14.87 3.54
CA CYS A 313 17.15 15.31 3.39
C CYS A 313 17.06 16.84 3.45
#